data_AF-A0AAN9GPP5-F1
#
_entry.id   AF-A0AAN9GPP5-F1
#
_cell.length_a   1.000
_cell.length_b   1.000
_cell.length_c   1.000
_cell.angle_alpha   90.00
_cell.angle_beta   90.00
_cell.angle_gamma   90.00
#
_symmetry.space_group_name_H-M   'P 1'
#
loop_
_entity.id
_entity.type
_entity.pdbx_description
1 polymer ?
#
loop_
_entity_poly.entity_id
_entity_poly.type
_entity_poly.pdbx_seq_one_letter_code
_entity_poly.pdbx_strand_id
1 'polypeptide(L)' 'MSKKQTPSDFLKLIIGRPVMVKLNSGVDYRGVLACLDGYMNIALEQTEEYVNGQLKNKYGDAFIRGNNVLYISTQKRGR' A
#
# COMPACT_ATOMS: atom_id res chain seq x y z
N MET A 1 -1.96 -29.00 8.52
CA MET A 1 -0.75 -28.42 7.91
C MET A 1 -0.98 -26.93 7.71
N SER A 2 -0.11 -26.06 8.24
CA SER A 2 -0.23 -24.61 8.01
C SER A 2 0.03 -24.32 6.53
N LYS A 3 -0.99 -23.81 5.82
CA LYS A 3 -0.91 -23.52 4.39
C LYS A 3 0.10 -22.38 4.20
N LYS A 4 1.24 -22.63 3.53
CA LYS A 4 2.20 -21.57 3.22
C LYS A 4 1.49 -20.50 2.38
N GLN A 5 1.36 -19.28 2.90
CA GLN A 5 0.87 -18.15 2.11
C GLN A 5 1.96 -17.70 1.15
N THR A 6 1.62 -17.63 -0.13
CA THR A 6 2.49 -17.01 -1.14
C THR A 6 2.36 -15.48 -1.06
N PRO A 7 3.32 -14.72 -1.58
CA PRO A 7 3.17 -13.27 -1.73
C PRO A 7 1.91 -12.90 -2.51
N SER A 8 1.59 -13.63 -3.58
CA SER A 8 0.38 -13.41 -4.36
C SER A 8 -0.91 -13.64 -3.57
N ASP A 9 -0.93 -14.62 -2.65
CA ASP A 9 -2.09 -14.83 -1.75
C ASP A 9 -2.25 -13.67 -0.78
N PHE A 10 -1.15 -13.13 -0.27
CA PHE A 10 -1.17 -11.94 0.58
C PHE A 10 -1.72 -10.73 -0.17
N LEU A 11 -1.27 -10.49 -1.41
CA LEU A 11 -1.74 -9.36 -2.21
C LEU A 11 -3.25 -9.42 -2.48
N LYS A 12 -3.78 -10.62 -2.79
CA LYS A 12 -5.23 -10.83 -2.95
C LYS A 12 -6.01 -10.53 -1.67
N LEU A 13 -5.45 -10.82 -0.50
CA LEU A 13 -6.10 -10.61 0.79
C LEU A 13 -6.27 -9.13 1.14
N ILE A 14 -5.39 -8.27 0.64
CA ILE A 14 -5.33 -6.85 1.02
C ILE A 14 -6.03 -5.91 0.04
N ILE A 15 -6.52 -6.42 -1.11
CA ILE A 15 -7.37 -5.63 -2.03
C ILE A 15 -8.63 -5.17 -1.29
N GLY A 16 -9.02 -3.91 -1.51
CA GLY A 16 -10.15 -3.24 -0.87
C GLY A 16 -9.91 -2.90 0.62
N ARG A 17 -8.68 -3.05 1.13
CA ARG A 17 -8.35 -2.77 2.54
C ARG A 17 -7.40 -1.58 2.68
N PRO A 18 -7.42 -0.89 3.84
CA PRO A 18 -6.42 0.10 4.17
C PRO A 18 -5.01 -0.52 4.23
N VAL A 19 -4.10 0.07 3.47
CA VAL A 19 -2.69 -0.32 3.36
C VAL A 19 -1.79 0.88 3.53
N MET A 20 -0.53 0.60 3.87
CA MET A 20 0.56 1.56 3.81
C MET A 20 1.62 1.04 2.83
N VAL A 21 1.99 1.89 1.88
CA VAL A 21 3.01 1.66 0.85
C VAL A 21 4.18 2.59 1.16
N LYS A 22 5.33 2.02 1.50
CA LYS A 22 6.55 2.80 1.71
C LYS A 22 7.36 2.85 0.42
N LEU A 23 7.75 4.05 0.01
CA LEU A 23 8.62 4.24 -1.15
C LEU A 23 10.10 4.13 -0.76
N ASN A 24 10.94 3.88 -1.75
CA ASN A 24 12.41 3.91 -1.61
C ASN A 24 12.93 5.27 -1.12
N SER A 25 12.18 6.35 -1.34
CA SER A 25 12.49 7.70 -0.83
C SER A 25 12.24 7.85 0.68
N GLY A 26 11.59 6.88 1.33
CA GLY A 26 11.18 6.94 2.73
C GLY A 26 9.80 7.56 2.99
N VAL A 27 9.14 8.08 1.94
CA VAL A 27 7.76 8.59 1.98
C VAL A 27 6.77 7.43 2.13
N ASP A 28 5.75 7.61 2.96
CA ASP A 28 4.68 6.63 3.15
C ASP A 28 3.39 7.14 2.47
N TYR A 29 2.81 6.32 1.61
CA TYR A 29 1.45 6.52 1.11
C TYR A 29 0.50 5.58 1.84
N ARG A 30 -0.61 6.12 2.34
CA ARG A 30 -1.65 5.35 3.03
C ARG A 30 -2.96 5.52 2.29
N GLY A 31 -3.69 4.45 2.07
CA GLY A 31 -4.93 4.49 1.30
C GLY A 31 -5.59 3.13 1.24
N VAL A 32 -6.70 3.03 0.52
CA VAL A 32 -7.39 1.77 0.25
C VAL A 32 -6.79 1.18 -1.03
N LEU A 33 -6.33 -0.07 -0.97
CA LEU A 33 -5.79 -0.74 -2.15
C LEU A 33 -6.90 -1.05 -3.16
N ALA A 34 -6.98 -0.34 -4.27
CA ALA A 34 -7.95 -0.62 -5.32
C ALA A 34 -7.53 -1.85 -6.14
N CYS A 35 -6.30 -1.84 -6.66
CA CYS A 35 -5.73 -2.97 -7.39
C CYS A 35 -4.20 -2.88 -7.47
N LEU A 36 -3.59 -3.98 -7.92
CA LEU A 36 -2.18 -4.04 -8.30
C LEU A 36 -1.95 -5.08 -9.38
N ASP A 37 -0.79 -5.00 -10.04
CA ASP A 37 -0.36 -5.96 -11.07
C ASP A 37 0.87 -6.79 -10.63
N GLY A 38 1.35 -7.67 -11.53
CA GLY A 38 2.53 -8.50 -11.30
C GLY A 38 3.85 -7.75 -11.22
N TYR A 39 3.87 -6.46 -11.57
CA TYR A 39 5.03 -5.57 -11.45
C TYR A 39 4.96 -4.68 -10.20
N MET A 40 3.96 -4.91 -9.34
CA MET A 40 3.71 -4.12 -8.13
C MET A 40 3.36 -2.66 -8.44
N ASN A 41 2.81 -2.34 -9.61
CA ASN A 41 2.14 -1.06 -9.79
C ASN A 41 0.86 -1.06 -8.96
N ILE A 42 0.61 0.01 -8.21
CA ILE A 42 -0.44 0.06 -7.18
C ILE A 42 -1.39 1.22 -7.48
N ALA A 43 -2.68 0.93 -7.53
CA ALA A 43 -3.72 1.95 -7.46
C ALA A 43 -4.27 2.03 -6.03
N LEU A 44 -4.25 3.24 -5.47
CA LEU A 44 -4.80 3.55 -4.16
C LEU A 44 -5.96 4.54 -4.29
N GLU A 45 -6.99 4.35 -3.48
CA GLU A 45 -8.07 5.31 -3.24
C GLU A 45 -7.87 5.97 -1.87
N GLN A 46 -8.46 7.15 -1.67
CA GLN A 46 -8.39 7.90 -0.40
C GLN A 46 -6.96 8.08 0.12
N THR A 47 -6.05 8.36 -0.81
CA THR A 47 -4.61 8.34 -0.59
C THR A 47 -4.14 9.57 0.18
N GLU A 48 -3.37 9.33 1.23
CA GLU A 48 -2.69 10.32 2.06
C GLU A 48 -1.19 10.09 2.01
N GLU A 49 -0.43 11.19 1.94
CA GLU A 49 1.03 11.17 1.94
C GLU A 49 1.57 11.59 3.29
N TYR A 50 2.51 10.80 3.79
CA TYR A 50 3.21 11.05 5.04
C TYR A 50 4.72 11.14 4.79
N VAL A 51 5.29 12.26 5.21
CA VAL A 51 6.74 12.48 5.21
C VAL A 51 7.18 12.62 6.65
N ASN A 52 8.10 11.75 7.09
CA ASN A 52 8.55 11.67 8.49
C ASN A 52 7.38 11.49 9.47
N GLY A 53 6.38 10.68 9.10
CA GLY A 53 5.21 10.40 9.92
C GLY A 53 4.17 11.53 10.00
N GLN A 54 4.43 12.68 9.37
CA GLN A 54 3.49 13.81 9.31
C GLN A 54 2.71 13.79 8.01
N LEU A 55 1.38 13.97 8.11
CA LEU A 55 0.53 14.16 6.94
C LEU A 55 0.99 15.41 6.18
N LYS A 56 1.36 15.24 4.92
CA LYS A 56 1.76 16.35 4.02
C LYS A 56 0.70 16.66 3.00
N ASN A 57 0.04 15.64 2.44
CA ASN A 57 -0.93 15.85 1.39
C ASN A 57 -2.02 14.77 1.36
N LYS A 58 -3.13 15.09 0.69
CA LYS A 58 -4.23 14.16 0.37
C LYS A 58 -4.48 14.20 -1.13
N TYR A 59 -4.36 13.04 -1.77
CA TYR A 59 -4.45 12.91 -3.23
C TYR A 59 -5.78 12.29 -3.69
N GLY A 60 -6.52 11.60 -2.83
CA GLY A 60 -7.69 10.83 -3.25
C GLY A 60 -7.24 9.62 -4.06
N ASP A 61 -7.48 9.61 -5.37
CA ASP A 61 -7.07 8.50 -6.23
C ASP A 61 -5.61 8.70 -6.67
N ALA A 62 -4.76 7.69 -6.45
CA ALA A 62 -3.34 7.76 -6.74
C ALA A 62 -2.83 6.47 -7.41
N PHE A 63 -1.88 6.64 -8.32
CA PHE A 63 -1.17 5.53 -8.96
C PHE A 63 0.31 5.58 -8.62
N ILE A 64 0.82 4.50 -8.02
CA ILE A 64 2.22 4.35 -7.60
C ILE A 64 2.90 3.33 -8.50
N ARG A 65 4.01 3.72 -9.12
CA ARG A 65 4.82 2.84 -9.97
C ARG A 65 5.62 1.84 -9.12
N GLY A 66 5.56 0.56 -9.48
CA GLY A 66 6.07 -0.53 -8.65
C GLY A 66 7.57 -0.52 -8.35
N ASN A 67 8.41 -0.01 -9.26
CA ASN A 67 9.85 0.08 -9.02
C ASN A 67 10.24 1.11 -7.94
N ASN A 68 9.32 1.97 -7.51
CA ASN A 68 9.54 2.92 -6.42
C ASN A 68 9.13 2.35 -5.06
N VAL A 69 8.44 1.20 -5.03
CA VAL A 69 7.90 0.58 -3.82
C VAL A 69 9.01 -0.17 -3.09
N LEU A 70 9.20 0.14 -1.81
CA LEU A 70 10.06 -0.62 -0.90
C LEU A 70 9.28 -1.78 -0.28
N TYR A 71 8.10 -1.51 0.28
CA TYR A 71 7.19 -2.54 0.77
C TYR A 71 5.73 -2.05 0.83
N ILE A 72 4.81 -3.02 0.94
CA ILE A 72 3.39 -2.81 1.24
C ILE A 72 3.04 -3.55 2.53
N SER A 73 2.23 -2.93 3.38
CA SER A 73 1.79 -3.51 4.65
C SER A 73 0.30 -3.23 4.91
N THR A 74 -0.37 -4.12 5.62
CA THR A 74 -1.73 -3.87 6.11
C THR A 74 -1.69 -2.80 7.19
N GLN A 75 -2.57 -1.81 7.10
CA GLN A 75 -2.72 -0.85 8.20
C GLN A 75 -3.52 -1.52 9.33
N LYS A 76 -2.89 -1.70 10.50
CA LYS A 76 -3.63 -2.18 11.68
C LYS A 76 -4.67 -1.11 12.05
N ARG A 77 -5.94 -1.50 12.12
CA ARG A 77 -6.95 -0.71 12.81
C ARG A 77 -6.47 -0.52 14.24
N GLY A 78 -6.23 0.72 14.65
CA GLY A 78 -5.94 1.04 16.06
C GLY A 78 -7.05 0.45 16.92
N ARG A 79 -6.65 -0.33 17.93
CA ARG A 79 -7.47 -0.54 19.12
C ARG A 79 -7.23 0.64 20.05
#